data_AF-A0A7G5E226-F1
#
_entry.id   AF-A0A7G5E226-F1
#
_cell.length_a   1.000
_cell.length_b   1.000
_cell.length_c   1.000
_cell.angle_alpha   90.00
_cell.angle_beta   90.00
_cell.angle_gamma   90.00
#
_symmetry.space_group_name_H-M   'P 1'
#
loop_
_entity.id
_entity.type
_entity.pdbx_description
1 polymer ?
#
loop_
_entity_poly.entity_id
_entity_poly.type
_entity_poly.pdbx_seq_one_letter_code
_entity_poly.pdbx_strand_id
1 'polypeptide(L)'
;MNRLTILVLTVLMMFCSHSKGQTLFGQVTWECTLKRKSPEEGEIRMKARIAPGWHMYALGNSPLSPIKMNFKFEPDRSYQLVGNVSQPSPLLKSDKLLGMPVTYFENEVEFGQKIRLKGKNGTIRGTIQFMQCSDQVCVPPQDFGFSLKIFN
;
A
#
# COMPACT_ATOMS: atom_id res chain seq x y z
N MET A 1 -2.05 35.78 -41.48
CA MET A 1 -1.58 34.50 -40.91
C MET A 1 -2.06 33.37 -41.80
N ASN A 2 -1.14 32.68 -42.50
CA ASN A 2 -1.54 31.58 -43.38
C ASN A 2 -2.14 30.43 -42.56
N ARG A 3 -3.17 29.77 -43.09
CA ARG A 3 -3.79 28.61 -42.42
C ARG A 3 -2.77 27.51 -42.11
N LEU A 4 -1.71 27.41 -42.92
CA LEU A 4 -0.57 26.54 -42.70
C LEU A 4 0.27 26.95 -41.46
N THR A 5 0.45 28.24 -41.22
CA THR A 5 1.18 28.78 -40.05
C THR A 5 0.41 28.53 -38.76
N ILE A 6 -0.93 28.59 -38.80
CA ILE A 6 -1.79 28.28 -37.65
C ILE A 6 -1.74 26.78 -37.34
N LEU A 7 -1.79 25.92 -38.37
CA LEU A 7 -1.75 24.46 -38.20
C LEU A 7 -0.43 23.99 -37.56
N VAL A 8 0.71 24.55 -38.00
CA VAL A 8 2.04 24.21 -37.46
C VAL A 8 2.19 24.65 -36.00
N LEU A 9 1.64 25.81 -35.61
CA LEU A 9 1.69 26.29 -34.23
C LEU A 9 0.81 25.47 -33.28
N THR A 10 -0.31 24.92 -33.79
CA THR A 10 -1.25 24.12 -32.99
C THR A 10 -0.72 22.71 -32.73
N VAL A 11 0.03 22.12 -33.68
CA VAL A 11 0.65 20.80 -33.54
C VAL A 11 1.86 20.83 -32.58
N LEU A 12 2.61 21.94 -32.53
CA LEU A 12 3.78 22.09 -31.65
C LEU A 12 3.41 22.20 -30.16
N MET A 13 2.19 22.65 -29.82
CA MET A 13 1.71 22.70 -28.43
C MET A 13 1.21 21.35 -27.87
N MET A 14 0.97 20.33 -28.72
CA MET A 14 0.48 19.02 -28.25
C MET A 14 1.58 18.09 -27.70
N PHE A 15 2.86 18.50 -27.74
CA PHE A 15 3.98 17.68 -27.26
C PHE A 15 4.38 17.88 -25.79
N CYS A 16 3.72 18.78 -25.04
CA CYS A 16 4.10 19.11 -23.66
C CYS A 16 3.02 18.75 -22.64
N SER A 17 2.58 17.49 -22.55
CA SER A 17 1.70 17.06 -21.45
C SER A 17 1.80 15.56 -21.13
N HIS A 18 2.97 15.10 -20.71
CA HIS A 18 3.07 13.87 -19.91
C HIS A 18 4.13 14.04 -18.81
N SER A 19 3.99 15.07 -17.97
CA SER A 19 4.63 15.03 -16.65
C SER A 19 3.83 14.07 -15.78
N LYS A 20 4.28 12.81 -15.68
CA LYS A 20 3.90 12.00 -14.53
C LYS A 20 4.55 12.66 -13.32
N GLY A 21 3.77 13.44 -12.57
CA GLY A 21 4.22 14.00 -11.30
C GLY A 21 4.70 12.84 -10.43
N GLN A 22 6.01 12.73 -10.25
CA GLN A 22 6.56 11.85 -9.24
C GLN A 22 6.16 12.48 -7.92
N THR A 23 5.25 11.83 -7.20
CA THR A 23 4.94 12.16 -5.83
C THR A 23 6.25 12.00 -5.05
N LEU A 24 6.95 13.10 -4.82
CA LEU A 24 7.98 13.19 -3.81
C LEU A 24 7.37 12.60 -2.52
N PHE A 25 8.13 11.74 -1.83
CA PHE A 25 7.87 11.14 -0.51
C PHE A 25 7.24 9.74 -0.42
N GLY A 26 6.87 9.06 -1.51
CA GLY A 26 6.38 7.67 -1.45
C GLY A 26 7.25 6.69 -2.22
N GLN A 27 8.06 5.86 -1.54
CA GLN A 27 8.90 4.81 -2.16
C GLN A 27 8.31 3.41 -1.96
N VAL A 28 7.11 3.36 -1.40
CA VAL A 28 6.25 2.20 -1.33
C VAL A 28 4.96 2.51 -2.06
N THR A 29 4.58 1.63 -2.98
CA THR A 29 3.27 1.65 -3.64
C THR A 29 2.45 0.45 -3.20
N TRP A 30 1.14 0.63 -3.09
CA TRP A 30 0.22 -0.39 -2.60
C TRP A 30 -0.79 -0.80 -3.66
N GLU A 31 -1.02 -2.10 -3.74
CA GLU A 31 -2.07 -2.72 -4.54
C GLU A 31 -2.91 -3.61 -3.62
N CYS A 32 -4.22 -3.37 -3.56
CA CYS A 32 -5.12 -4.15 -2.73
C CYS A 32 -6.10 -4.90 -3.63
N THR A 33 -6.29 -6.19 -3.37
CA THR A 33 -7.23 -7.03 -4.12
C THR A 33 -8.04 -7.93 -3.19
N LEU A 34 -9.24 -8.31 -3.61
CA LEU A 34 -10.06 -9.31 -2.93
C LEU A 34 -9.98 -10.62 -3.71
N LYS A 35 -9.35 -11.63 -3.11
CA LYS A 35 -9.33 -13.00 -3.65
C LYS A 35 -10.42 -13.83 -3.00
N ARG A 36 -11.42 -14.24 -3.77
CA ARG A 36 -12.44 -15.20 -3.30
C ARG A 36 -11.86 -16.62 -3.26
N LYS A 37 -12.12 -17.34 -2.19
CA LYS A 37 -11.79 -18.76 -2.01
C LYS A 37 -13.04 -19.62 -2.17
N SER A 38 -14.19 -19.13 -1.71
CA SER A 38 -15.50 -19.74 -1.86
C SER A 38 -16.59 -18.63 -1.85
N PRO A 39 -17.89 -18.96 -1.98
CA PRO A 39 -18.97 -17.98 -1.82
C PRO A 39 -18.98 -17.28 -0.45
N GLU A 40 -18.51 -17.96 0.60
CA GLU A 40 -18.49 -17.44 1.98
C GLU A 40 -17.09 -17.03 2.45
N GLU A 41 -16.02 -17.32 1.70
CA GLU A 41 -14.65 -17.07 2.13
C GLU A 41 -13.87 -16.23 1.14
N GLY A 42 -13.20 -15.22 1.67
CA GLY A 42 -12.32 -14.35 0.91
C GLY A 42 -11.02 -14.04 1.66
N GLU A 43 -10.08 -13.48 0.93
CA GLU A 43 -8.83 -12.97 1.46
C GLU A 43 -8.50 -11.65 0.77
N ILE A 44 -8.37 -10.60 1.57
CA ILE A 44 -7.86 -9.33 1.11
C ILE A 44 -6.35 -9.47 1.03
N ARG A 45 -5.78 -9.25 -0.15
CA ARG A 45 -4.34 -9.25 -0.40
C ARG A 45 -3.89 -7.81 -0.56
N MET A 46 -3.00 -7.37 0.33
CA MET A 46 -2.44 -6.02 0.33
C MET A 46 -0.96 -6.14 -0.01
N LYS A 47 -0.62 -5.79 -1.24
CA LYS A 47 0.71 -5.94 -1.80
C LYS A 47 1.43 -4.61 -1.82
N ALA A 48 2.56 -4.54 -1.13
CA ALA A 48 3.47 -3.39 -1.16
C ALA A 48 4.62 -3.67 -2.12
N ARG A 49 4.89 -2.74 -3.03
CA ARG A 49 6.12 -2.70 -3.84
C ARG A 49 7.01 -1.61 -3.28
N ILE A 50 8.24 -1.97 -2.92
CA ILE A 50 9.21 -1.15 -2.22
C ILE A 50 10.35 -0.86 -3.19
N ALA A 51 10.67 0.42 -3.40
CA ALA A 51 11.75 0.80 -4.31
C ALA A 51 13.12 0.26 -3.82
N PRO A 52 14.05 -0.05 -4.74
CA PRO A 52 15.40 -0.46 -4.36
C PRO A 52 16.07 0.57 -3.43
N GLY A 53 16.76 0.07 -2.39
CA GLY A 53 17.41 0.92 -1.36
C GLY A 53 16.44 1.48 -0.30
N TRP A 54 15.17 1.08 -0.33
CA TRP A 54 14.18 1.40 0.69
C TRP A 54 13.73 0.16 1.44
N HIS A 55 13.32 0.39 2.67
CA HIS A 55 12.87 -0.62 3.62
C HIS A 55 11.53 -0.19 4.19
N MET A 56 10.58 -1.12 4.26
CA MET A 56 9.31 -0.90 4.96
C MET A 56 9.26 -1.75 6.22
N TYR A 57 8.94 -1.15 7.35
CA TYR A 57 8.89 -1.91 8.61
C TYR A 57 7.77 -2.95 8.61
N ALA A 58 8.05 -4.10 9.21
CA ALA A 58 7.11 -5.19 9.34
C ALA A 58 6.10 -4.97 10.48
N LEU A 59 4.99 -5.69 10.43
CA LEU A 59 4.05 -5.78 11.54
C LEU A 59 4.72 -6.51 12.73
N GLY A 60 4.41 -6.09 13.95
CA GLY A 60 4.87 -6.78 15.16
C GLY A 60 6.27 -6.40 15.64
N ASN A 61 6.84 -5.30 15.13
CA ASN A 61 7.97 -4.65 15.80
C ASN A 61 7.60 -4.29 17.25
N SER A 62 8.62 -4.24 18.13
CA SER A 62 8.42 -4.03 19.57
C SER A 62 7.47 -2.86 19.87
N PRO A 63 6.53 -2.99 20.83
CA PRO A 63 5.63 -1.90 21.22
C PRO A 63 6.34 -0.63 21.68
N LEU A 64 7.59 -0.77 22.15
CA LEU A 64 8.44 0.34 22.58
C LEU A 64 9.05 1.10 21.39
N SER A 65 8.98 0.54 20.19
CA SER A 65 9.50 1.17 18.98
C SER A 65 8.56 2.28 18.49
N PRO A 66 9.09 3.41 17.99
CA PRO A 66 8.28 4.46 17.35
C PRO A 66 7.66 4.01 16.01
N ILE A 67 8.02 2.81 15.52
CA ILE A 67 7.53 2.25 14.26
C ILE A 67 5.99 2.10 14.27
N LYS A 68 5.36 2.59 13.20
CA LYS A 68 3.93 2.44 12.95
C LYS A 68 3.69 1.58 11.72
N MET A 69 3.18 0.37 11.95
CA MET A 69 2.62 -0.49 10.92
C MET A 69 1.29 -1.03 11.43
N ASN A 70 0.19 -0.70 10.76
CA ASN A 70 -1.14 -1.11 11.19
C ASN A 70 -2.12 -1.18 10.01
N PHE A 71 -3.07 -2.10 10.11
CA PHE A 71 -4.17 -2.26 9.15
C PHE A 71 -5.48 -2.02 9.88
N LYS A 72 -6.25 -1.04 9.40
CA LYS A 72 -7.59 -0.74 9.91
C LYS A 72 -8.60 -1.04 8.81
N PHE A 73 -9.70 -1.69 9.19
CA PHE A 73 -10.81 -1.99 8.29
C PHE A 73 -12.09 -1.39 8.86
N GLU A 74 -12.87 -0.73 8.01
CA GLU A 74 -14.17 -0.18 8.41
C GLU A 74 -15.21 -1.32 8.51
N PRO A 75 -15.98 -1.41 9.61
CA PRO A 75 -17.03 -2.41 9.74
C PRO A 75 -18.08 -2.28 8.64
N ASP A 76 -18.50 -3.41 8.06
CA ASP A 76 -19.59 -3.46 7.08
C ASP A 76 -20.42 -4.75 7.23
N ARG A 77 -21.69 -4.73 6.81
CA ARG A 77 -22.61 -5.88 6.93
C ARG A 77 -22.36 -6.98 5.89
N SER A 78 -21.56 -6.72 4.86
CA SER A 78 -21.24 -7.66 3.77
C SER A 78 -20.11 -8.63 4.09
N TYR A 79 -19.31 -8.35 5.13
CA TYR A 79 -18.21 -9.22 5.51
C TYR A 79 -17.97 -9.26 7.03
N GLN A 80 -17.00 -10.08 7.44
CA GLN A 80 -16.45 -10.13 8.79
C GLN A 80 -14.97 -10.50 8.70
N LEU A 81 -14.11 -9.84 9.49
CA LEU A 81 -12.69 -10.20 9.59
C LEU A 81 -12.54 -11.54 10.30
N VAL A 82 -11.62 -12.38 9.81
CA VAL A 82 -11.27 -13.67 10.41
C VAL A 82 -9.80 -13.65 10.79
N GLY A 83 -9.53 -13.52 12.08
CA GLY A 83 -8.17 -13.43 12.62
C GLY A 83 -7.44 -12.14 12.25
N ASN A 84 -6.14 -12.14 12.50
CA ASN A 84 -5.27 -10.99 12.26
C ASN A 84 -4.70 -10.98 10.84
N VAL A 85 -4.19 -9.82 10.43
CA VAL A 85 -3.39 -9.71 9.20
C VAL A 85 -2.15 -10.59 9.31
N SER A 86 -1.92 -11.38 8.27
CA SER A 86 -0.74 -12.21 8.09
C SER A 86 0.30 -11.50 7.22
N GLN A 87 1.57 -11.81 7.48
CA GLN A 87 2.73 -11.35 6.71
C GLN A 87 3.72 -12.51 6.55
N PRO A 88 4.58 -12.51 5.52
CA PRO A 88 5.69 -13.43 5.43
C PRO A 88 6.76 -13.12 6.51
N SER A 89 7.72 -14.02 6.67
CA SER A 89 8.86 -13.80 7.57
C SER A 89 9.64 -12.55 7.17
N PRO A 90 9.77 -11.55 8.06
CA PRO A 90 10.51 -10.34 7.76
C PRO A 90 12.01 -10.54 7.90
N LEU A 91 12.78 -9.65 7.30
CA LEU A 91 14.22 -9.52 7.54
C LEU A 91 14.46 -8.86 8.90
N LEU A 92 15.57 -9.19 9.55
CA LEU A 92 15.99 -8.63 10.83
C LEU A 92 17.26 -7.80 10.63
N LYS A 93 17.25 -6.54 11.06
CA LYS A 93 18.44 -5.67 11.08
C LYS A 93 18.53 -4.99 12.43
N SER A 94 19.75 -4.84 12.93
CA SER A 94 20.01 -3.98 14.07
C SER A 94 19.97 -2.54 13.58
N ASP A 95 18.95 -1.79 13.99
CA ASP A 95 18.87 -0.38 13.65
C ASP A 95 19.72 0.43 14.63
N LYS A 96 20.76 1.09 14.10
CA LYS A 96 21.69 1.90 14.90
C LYS A 96 21.04 3.17 15.44
N LEU A 97 20.04 3.72 14.75
CA LEU A 97 19.32 4.93 15.16
C LEU A 97 18.35 4.61 16.30
N LEU A 98 17.74 3.42 16.27
CA LEU A 98 16.80 2.98 17.30
C LEU A 98 17.48 2.21 18.43
N GLY A 99 18.73 1.80 18.27
CA GLY A 99 19.48 1.04 19.27
C GLY A 99 18.88 -0.34 19.58
N MET A 100 18.05 -0.88 18.68
CA MET A 100 17.31 -2.12 18.88
C MET A 100 17.11 -2.89 17.58
N PRO A 101 16.92 -4.22 17.64
CA PRO A 101 16.58 -5.00 16.46
C PRO A 101 15.21 -4.60 15.93
N VAL A 102 15.12 -4.40 14.62
CA VAL A 102 13.88 -4.10 13.90
C VAL A 102 13.71 -5.10 12.76
N THR A 103 12.44 -5.36 12.45
CA THR A 103 12.03 -6.22 11.35
C THR A 103 11.43 -5.40 10.21
N TYR A 104 11.78 -5.76 8.98
CA TYR A 104 11.42 -4.99 7.79
C TYR A 104 11.36 -5.87 6.53
N PHE A 105 10.88 -5.28 5.44
CA PHE A 105 10.80 -5.87 4.11
C PHE A 105 11.50 -4.97 3.07
N GLU A 106 11.95 -5.61 1.99
CA GLU A 106 12.56 -4.98 0.81
C GLU A 106 11.90 -5.53 -0.46
N ASN A 107 12.00 -4.79 -1.57
CA ASN A 107 11.47 -5.11 -2.90
C ASN A 107 9.94 -5.27 -2.97
N GLU A 108 9.39 -6.27 -2.30
CA GLU A 108 7.98 -6.60 -2.36
C GLU A 108 7.55 -7.41 -1.13
N VAL A 109 6.34 -7.15 -0.64
CA VAL A 109 5.70 -7.97 0.40
C VAL A 109 4.19 -8.01 0.17
N GLU A 110 3.58 -9.17 0.40
CA GLU A 110 2.12 -9.36 0.34
C GLU A 110 1.58 -9.73 1.74
N PHE A 111 0.67 -8.90 2.24
CA PHE A 111 -0.07 -9.15 3.46
C PHE A 111 -1.43 -9.77 3.15
N GLY A 112 -1.93 -10.62 4.05
CA GLY A 112 -3.21 -11.30 3.88
C GLY A 112 -4.15 -11.08 5.07
N GLN A 113 -5.35 -10.58 4.81
CA GLN A 113 -6.45 -10.54 5.78
C GLN A 113 -7.57 -11.47 5.33
N LYS A 114 -7.82 -12.55 6.08
CA LYS A 114 -8.94 -13.46 5.82
C LYS A 114 -10.24 -12.79 6.22
N ILE A 115 -11.28 -13.03 5.43
CA ILE A 115 -12.63 -12.53 5.69
C ILE A 115 -13.68 -13.60 5.41
N ARG A 116 -14.79 -13.53 6.15
CA ARG A 116 -16.03 -14.24 5.84
C ARG A 116 -16.97 -13.31 5.08
N LEU A 117 -17.41 -13.72 3.90
CA LEU A 117 -18.39 -13.03 3.07
C LEU A 117 -19.81 -13.42 3.50
N LYS A 118 -20.73 -12.46 3.49
CA LYS A 118 -22.11 -12.64 3.98
C LYS A 118 -23.16 -12.68 2.87
N GLY A 119 -22.76 -12.94 1.62
CA GLY A 119 -23.66 -13.00 0.46
C GLY A 119 -24.41 -11.69 0.16
N LYS A 120 -23.80 -10.54 0.51
CA LYS A 120 -24.38 -9.21 0.30
C LYS A 120 -23.41 -8.36 -0.49
N ASN A 121 -23.95 -7.52 -1.37
CA ASN A 121 -23.18 -6.45 -1.98
C ASN A 121 -22.66 -5.50 -0.89
N GLY A 122 -21.45 -5.02 -1.06
CA GLY A 122 -20.83 -4.13 -0.10
C GLY A 122 -19.49 -3.61 -0.57
N THR A 123 -18.83 -2.86 0.31
CA THR A 123 -17.50 -2.31 0.05
C THR A 123 -16.62 -2.54 1.26
N ILE A 124 -15.48 -3.18 1.04
CA ILE A 124 -14.41 -3.28 2.03
C ILE A 124 -13.63 -1.97 1.93
N ARG A 125 -13.61 -1.19 3.01
CA ARG A 125 -12.75 -0.01 3.15
C ARG A 125 -11.73 -0.26 4.24
N GLY A 126 -10.52 0.23 4.02
CA GLY A 126 -9.48 0.15 5.02
C GLY A 126 -8.38 1.16 4.79
N THR A 127 -7.55 1.30 5.83
CA THR A 127 -6.38 2.17 5.85
C THR A 127 -5.18 1.36 6.30
N ILE A 128 -4.11 1.43 5.52
CA ILE A 128 -2.80 0.88 5.84
C ILE A 128 -1.94 2.04 6.33
N GLN A 129 -1.58 2.02 7.60
CA GLN A 129 -0.58 2.93 8.15
C GLN A 129 0.78 2.23 8.12
N PHE A 130 1.77 2.84 7.49
CA PHE A 130 3.09 2.26 7.30
C PHE A 130 4.19 3.32 7.41
N MET A 131 5.43 2.87 7.61
CA MET A 131 6.60 3.72 7.68
C MET A 131 7.74 3.10 6.87
N GLN A 132 8.48 3.95 6.17
CA GLN A 132 9.56 3.55 5.26
C GLN A 132 10.83 4.34 5.53
N CYS A 133 11.98 3.69 5.37
CA CYS A 133 13.29 4.30 5.52
C CYS A 133 14.23 3.85 4.42
N SER A 134 15.14 4.73 4.02
CA SER A 134 16.40 4.34 3.38
C SER A 134 17.50 4.24 4.43
N ASP A 135 18.72 3.93 4.01
CA ASP A 135 19.89 3.95 4.91
C ASP A 135 20.26 5.36 5.43
N GLN A 136 19.64 6.42 4.89
CA GLN A 136 19.96 7.81 5.26
C GLN A 136 18.80 8.56 5.90
N VAL A 137 17.56 8.25 5.52
CA VAL A 137 16.38 9.00 5.94
C VAL A 137 15.20 8.10 6.20
N CYS A 138 14.46 8.39 7.27
CA CYS A 138 13.15 7.81 7.52
C CYS A 138 12.05 8.82 7.21
N VAL A 139 11.04 8.37 6.48
CA VAL A 139 9.84 9.16 6.19
C VAL A 139 8.88 9.03 7.38
N PRO A 140 8.23 10.12 7.82
CA PRO A 140 7.15 10.02 8.81
C PRO A 140 6.08 8.99 8.42
N PRO A 141 5.32 8.44 9.38
CA PRO A 141 4.25 7.50 9.07
C PRO A 141 3.28 8.02 8.00
N GLN A 142 2.94 7.16 7.05
CA GLN A 142 2.03 7.44 5.96
C GLN A 142 0.80 6.54 6.06
N ASP A 143 -0.34 7.07 5.60
CA ASP A 143 -1.60 6.34 5.52
C ASP A 143 -1.98 6.13 4.05
N PHE A 144 -2.31 4.89 3.70
CA PHE A 144 -2.85 4.52 2.39
C PHE A 144 -4.27 3.96 2.56
N GLY A 145 -5.26 4.68 2.05
CA GLY A 145 -6.66 4.23 2.01
C GLY A 145 -6.94 3.37 0.78
N PHE A 146 -7.72 2.30 0.95
CA PHE A 146 -8.18 1.46 -0.14
C PHE A 146 -9.67 1.12 -0.02
N SER A 147 -10.26 0.74 -1.16
CA SER A 147 -11.67 0.38 -1.28
C SER A 147 -11.85 -0.75 -2.30
N LEU A 148 -12.48 -1.85 -1.90
CA LEU A 148 -12.73 -3.02 -2.74
C LEU A 148 -14.21 -3.36 -2.73
N LYS A 149 -14.81 -3.52 -3.91
CA LYS A 149 -16.22 -3.89 -4.04
C LYS A 149 -16.42 -5.39 -3.83
N ILE A 150 -17.47 -5.75 -3.09
CA ILE A 150 -18.00 -7.11 -3.01
C ILE A 150 -19.27 -7.14 -3.87
N PHE A 151 -19.27 -8.01 -4.87
CA PHE A 151 -20.43 -8.27 -5.74
C PHE A 151 -20.96 -9.68 -5.51
N ASN A 152 -22.20 -9.84 -5.06
CA ASN A 152 -22.82 -11.15 -4.94
C ASN A 152 -23.08 -11.75 -6.33
#